data_AF-A0A4Q4BR38-F1
#
_entry.id   AF-A0A4Q4BR38-F1
#
_cell.length_a   1.000
_cell.length_b   1.000
_cell.length_c   1.000
_cell.angle_alpha   90.00
_cell.angle_beta   90.00
_cell.angle_gamma   90.00
#
_symmetry.space_group_name_H-M   'P 1'
#
loop_
_entity.id
_entity.type
_entity.pdbx_description
1 polymer ?
#
loop_
_entity_poly.entity_id
_entity_poly.type
_entity_poly.pdbx_seq_one_letter_code
_entity_poly.pdbx_strand_id
1 'polypeptide(L)'
;PGLNMAALADPQATTVIYMGKRTFPALAAALIAHGLPADTPALLAESVSTPEQVLLRSTVADLARTLSKDRSPLPGLIIVGALAQGTP
;
A
#
# COMPACT_ATOMS: atom_id res chain seq x y z
N PRO A 1 -20.27 0.21 9.23
CA PRO A 1 -19.89 1.45 8.49
C PRO A 1 -18.87 1.12 7.39
N GLY A 2 -19.20 1.40 6.12
CA GLY A 2 -18.31 1.12 4.99
C GLY A 2 -17.16 2.12 4.88
N LEU A 3 -16.04 1.70 4.27
CA LEU A 3 -14.91 2.57 3.95
C LEU A 3 -15.34 3.68 2.98
N ASN A 4 -14.92 4.93 3.21
CA ASN A 4 -15.10 6.00 2.23
C ASN A 4 -14.06 5.86 1.10
N MET A 5 -14.42 5.14 0.05
CA MET A 5 -13.54 4.88 -1.09
C MET A 5 -13.11 6.15 -1.83
N ALA A 6 -13.98 7.15 -1.90
CA ALA A 6 -13.66 8.42 -2.55
C ALA A 6 -12.52 9.15 -1.82
N ALA A 7 -12.55 9.16 -0.48
CA ALA A 7 -11.48 9.75 0.31
C ALA A 7 -10.15 8.97 0.20
N LEU A 8 -10.22 7.64 0.04
CA LEU A 8 -9.03 6.79 -0.10
C LEU A 8 -8.44 6.78 -1.51
N ALA A 9 -9.25 7.11 -2.51
CA ALA A 9 -8.82 7.26 -3.91
C ALA A 9 -8.39 8.70 -4.26
N ASP A 10 -8.44 9.63 -3.30
CA ASP A 10 -8.02 11.02 -3.50
C ASP A 10 -6.51 11.09 -3.80
N PRO A 11 -6.09 11.60 -4.97
CA PRO A 11 -4.68 11.67 -5.36
C PRO A 11 -3.85 12.64 -4.49
N GLN A 12 -4.49 13.53 -3.74
CA GLN A 12 -3.82 14.43 -2.78
C GLN A 12 -3.68 13.80 -1.38
N ALA A 13 -4.36 12.69 -1.12
CA ALA A 13 -4.27 11.99 0.15
C ALA A 13 -3.09 11.01 0.17
N THR A 14 -2.50 10.84 1.34
CA THR A 14 -1.62 9.69 1.64
C THR A 14 -2.35 8.76 2.59
N THR A 15 -2.58 7.54 2.16
CA THR A 15 -3.26 6.52 2.97
C THR A 15 -2.22 5.60 3.60
N VAL A 16 -2.28 5.46 4.93
CA VAL A 16 -1.45 4.51 5.69
C VAL A 16 -2.33 3.39 6.23
N ILE A 17 -1.98 2.16 5.88
CA ILE A 17 -2.75 0.96 6.18
C ILE A 17 -1.95 0.09 7.16
N TYR A 18 -2.50 -0.06 8.36
CA TYR A 18 -1.97 -0.94 9.40
C TYR A 18 -2.48 -2.37 9.21
N MET A 19 -1.59 -3.35 9.39
CA MET A 19 -1.92 -4.78 9.28
C MET A 19 -2.58 -5.17 7.94
N GLY A 20 -2.33 -4.38 6.89
CA GLY A 20 -3.03 -4.50 5.60
C GLY A 20 -2.53 -5.60 4.69
N LYS A 21 -1.38 -6.24 4.95
CA LYS A 21 -0.69 -7.11 3.97
C LYS A 21 -1.57 -8.20 3.36
N ARG A 22 -2.44 -8.82 4.16
CA ARG A 22 -3.36 -9.87 3.68
C ARG A 22 -4.54 -9.31 2.89
N THR A 23 -5.07 -8.16 3.30
CA THR A 23 -6.29 -7.56 2.71
C THR A 23 -5.99 -6.57 1.59
N PHE A 24 -4.72 -6.17 1.45
CA PHE A 24 -4.30 -5.15 0.50
C PHE A 24 -4.64 -5.50 -0.96
N PRO A 25 -4.49 -6.74 -1.46
CA PRO A 25 -4.87 -7.02 -2.84
C PRO A 25 -6.35 -6.73 -3.14
N ALA A 26 -7.25 -7.09 -2.23
CA ALA A 26 -8.68 -6.81 -2.37
C ALA A 26 -8.98 -5.31 -2.24
N LEU A 27 -8.32 -4.63 -1.31
CA LEU A 27 -8.46 -3.17 -1.15
C LEU A 27 -7.94 -2.42 -2.38
N ALA A 28 -6.77 -2.77 -2.90
CA ALA A 28 -6.19 -2.16 -4.08
C ALA A 28 -7.11 -2.31 -5.31
N ALA A 29 -7.68 -3.51 -5.51
CA ALA A 29 -8.67 -3.73 -6.57
C ALA A 29 -9.90 -2.82 -6.41
N ALA A 30 -10.40 -2.67 -5.18
CA ALA A 30 -11.53 -1.78 -4.91
C ALA A 30 -11.17 -0.31 -5.14
N LEU A 31 -10.00 0.16 -4.70
CA LEU A 31 -9.55 1.55 -4.89
C LEU A 31 -9.35 1.89 -6.37
N ILE A 32 -8.72 0.98 -7.13
CA ILE A 32 -8.53 1.15 -8.58
C ILE A 32 -9.89 1.23 -9.30
N ALA A 33 -10.84 0.36 -8.93
CA ALA A 33 -12.20 0.40 -9.47
C ALA A 33 -12.94 1.72 -9.16
N HIS A 34 -12.54 2.42 -8.09
CA HIS A 34 -13.10 3.73 -7.70
C HIS A 34 -12.26 4.92 -8.21
N GLY A 35 -11.32 4.69 -9.13
CA GLY A 35 -10.61 5.75 -9.84
C GLY A 35 -9.20 6.05 -9.35
N LEU A 36 -8.66 5.30 -8.38
CA LEU A 36 -7.25 5.42 -8.01
C LEU A 36 -6.36 4.88 -9.15
N PRO A 37 -5.41 5.66 -9.69
CA PRO A 37 -4.50 5.17 -10.72
C PRO A 37 -3.71 3.93 -10.26
N ALA A 38 -3.61 2.91 -11.10
CA ALA A 38 -2.94 1.65 -10.76
C ALA A 38 -1.42 1.81 -10.51
N ASP A 39 -0.84 2.82 -11.14
CA ASP A 39 0.55 3.27 -11.01
C ASP A 39 0.77 4.21 -9.81
N THR A 40 -0.27 4.47 -9.00
CA THR A 40 -0.13 5.26 -7.78
C THR A 40 1.02 4.70 -6.93
N PRO A 41 1.96 5.53 -6.46
CA PRO A 41 3.07 5.07 -5.65
C PRO A 41 2.59 4.36 -4.39
N ALA A 42 3.24 3.24 -4.07
CA ALA A 42 3.01 2.47 -2.86
C ALA A 42 4.33 2.05 -2.20
N LEU A 43 4.35 2.00 -0.87
CA LEU A 43 5.48 1.57 -0.06
C LEU A 43 4.99 0.54 0.95
N LEU A 44 5.59 -0.65 0.92
CA LEU A 44 5.52 -1.61 2.02
C LEU A 44 6.74 -1.42 2.91
N ALA A 45 6.50 -1.04 4.17
CA ALA A 45 7.53 -0.90 5.18
C ALA A 45 7.35 -1.98 6.24
N GLU A 46 8.31 -2.91 6.34
CA GLU A 46 8.29 -4.02 7.28
C GLU A 46 9.32 -3.83 8.39
N SER A 47 9.01 -4.32 9.59
CA SER A 47 9.90 -4.28 10.76
C SER A 47 10.53 -2.90 11.00
N VAL A 48 9.73 -1.85 10.82
CA VAL A 48 10.17 -0.44 10.90
C VAL A 48 10.79 -0.15 12.27
N SER A 49 11.89 0.61 12.28
CA SER A 49 12.68 0.95 13.47
C SER A 49 13.42 -0.23 14.13
N THR A 50 13.59 -1.34 13.41
CA THR A 50 14.43 -2.47 13.82
C THR A 50 15.57 -2.70 12.82
N PRO A 51 16.61 -3.48 13.17
CA PRO A 51 17.66 -3.86 12.23
C PRO A 51 17.16 -4.68 11.01
N GLU A 52 15.99 -5.32 11.13
CA GLU A 52 15.38 -6.14 10.08
C GLU A 52 14.48 -5.32 9.14
N GLN A 53 14.56 -3.99 9.19
CA GLN A 53 13.71 -3.11 8.40
C GLN A 53 13.86 -3.36 6.90
N VAL A 54 12.73 -3.57 6.22
CA VAL A 54 12.65 -3.70 4.77
C VAL A 54 11.69 -2.67 4.21
N LEU A 55 12.14 -1.88 3.22
CA LEU A 55 11.33 -0.89 2.53
C LEU A 55 11.20 -1.26 1.05
N LEU A 56 10.02 -1.70 0.64
CA LEU A 56 9.69 -2.04 -0.73
C LEU A 56 8.83 -0.94 -1.37
N ARG A 57 9.44 -0.15 -2.24
CA ARG A 57 8.76 0.88 -3.04
C ARG A 57 8.29 0.30 -4.37
N SER A 58 7.07 0.61 -4.77
CA SER A 58 6.43 0.07 -5.95
C SER A 58 5.20 0.91 -6.36
N THR A 59 4.33 0.34 -7.18
CA THR A 59 3.00 0.88 -7.47
C THR A 59 1.92 0.10 -6.70
N VAL A 60 0.72 0.66 -6.58
CA VAL A 60 -0.43 -0.04 -5.96
C VAL A 60 -0.68 -1.39 -6.64
N ALA A 61 -0.68 -1.44 -7.97
CA ALA A 61 -0.93 -2.66 -8.71
C ALA A 61 0.18 -3.71 -8.54
N ASP A 62 1.44 -3.29 -8.56
CA ASP A 62 2.57 -4.20 -8.36
C ASP A 62 2.64 -4.72 -6.93
N LEU A 63 2.42 -3.85 -5.94
CA LEU A 63 2.41 -4.26 -4.53
C LEU A 63 1.26 -5.24 -4.25
N ALA A 64 0.08 -5.01 -4.83
CA ALA A 64 -1.06 -5.93 -4.72
C ALA A 64 -0.72 -7.32 -5.30
N ARG A 65 -0.07 -7.36 -6.47
CA ARG A 65 0.42 -8.61 -7.08
C ARG A 65 1.48 -9.30 -6.22
N THR A 66 2.43 -8.56 -5.65
CA THR A 66 3.46 -9.12 -4.76
C THR A 66 2.82 -9.75 -3.52
N LEU A 67 1.96 -9.02 -2.81
CA LEU A 67 1.29 -9.48 -1.59
C LEU A 67 0.25 -10.59 -1.81
N SER A 68 -0.17 -10.81 -3.06
CA SER A 68 -1.02 -11.95 -3.43
C SER A 68 -0.24 -13.24 -3.55
N LYS A 69 1.05 -13.17 -3.91
CA LYS A 69 1.91 -14.34 -4.12
C LYS A 69 2.68 -14.72 -2.86
N ASP A 70 3.27 -13.73 -2.20
CA ASP A 70 4.16 -13.95 -1.05
C ASP A 70 3.97 -12.83 -0.02
N ARG A 71 4.04 -13.20 1.25
CA ARG A 71 3.92 -12.31 2.39
C ARG A 71 4.89 -12.76 3.47
N SER A 72 5.89 -11.92 3.73
CA SER A 72 6.74 -12.05 4.91
C SER A 72 5.89 -12.10 6.21
N PRO A 73 6.34 -12.81 7.26
CA PRO A 73 5.65 -12.83 8.56
C PRO A 73 5.86 -11.56 9.38
N LEU A 74 6.79 -10.68 8.98
CA LEU A 74 7.14 -9.47 9.71
C LEU A 74 5.95 -8.50 9.82
N PRO A 75 5.84 -7.68 10.88
CA PRO A 75 4.84 -6.62 10.91
C PRO A 75 5.11 -5.61 9.79
N GLY A 76 4.05 -5.12 9.14
CA GLY A 76 4.19 -4.23 7.98
C GLY A 76 3.11 -3.15 7.88
N LEU A 77 3.54 -1.99 7.39
CA LEU A 77 2.71 -0.84 7.03
C LEU A 77 2.70 -0.70 5.52
N ILE A 78 1.54 -0.35 4.97
CA ILE A 78 1.42 -0.03 3.55
C ILE A 78 1.04 1.43 3.42
N ILE A 79 1.82 2.19 2.66
CA ILE A 79 1.62 3.61 2.40
C ILE A 79 1.28 3.75 0.92
N VAL A 80 0.19 4.44 0.60
CA VAL A 80 -0.26 4.70 -0.78
C VAL A 80 -0.38 6.21 -0.99
N GLY A 81 0.17 6.72 -2.08
CA GLY A 81 0.11 8.14 -2.45
C GLY A 81 1.47 8.82 -2.57
N ALA A 82 1.48 10.14 -2.71
CA ALA A 82 2.67 10.92 -3.08
C ALA A 82 3.90 10.70 -2.17
N LEU A 83 3.69 10.47 -0.87
CA LEU A 83 4.77 10.23 0.10
C LEU A 83 5.37 8.81 0.03
N ALA A 84 4.79 7.90 -0.75
CA ALA A 84 5.38 6.59 -0.99
C ALA A 84 6.54 6.64 -2.01
N GLN A 85 6.68 7.75 -2.76
CA GLN A 85 7.87 8.00 -3.58
C GLN A 85 9.05 8.26 -2.65
N GLY A 86 10.10 7.45 -2.73
CA GLY A 86 11.37 7.73 -2.05
C GLY A 86 12.32 8.51 -2.95
N THR A 87 13.19 9.29 -2.34
CA THR A 87 14.45 9.68 -2.99
C THR A 87 15.27 8.38 -3.27
N PRO A 88 15.91 8.25 -4.44
CA PRO A 88 16.79 7.13 -4.74
C PRO A 88 17.90 6.93 -3.71
#